data_AF-A0A261XUM9-F1
#
_entry.id   AF-A0A261XUM9-F1
#
_cell.length_a   1.000
_cell.length_b   1.000
_cell.length_c   1.000
_cell.angle_alpha   90.00
_cell.angle_beta   90.00
_cell.angle_gamma   90.00
#
_symmetry.space_group_name_H-M   'P 1'
#
loop_
_entity.id
_entity.type
_entity.pdbx_description
1 polymer ?
#
loop_
_entity_poly.entity_id
_entity_poly.type
_entity_poly.pdbx_seq_one_letter_code
_entity_poly.pdbx_strand_id
1 'polypeptide(L)'
;HVPLERYEDNLRFLVRQALSRKIPVILIGPAPFDEYSAGSNDRSTMDNCAYSETARHVAEEIGVPFIDLWHGFLESKGWKEGQPIIGKTGEATDQNLRDLLTDGVHFSGKAYRLWYDFLLRTIRDKYPELRMENLPTVLPHIFDIDNSNLPDSLWQEVKVKGR
;
A
#
# COMPACT_ATOMS: atom_id res chain seq x y z
N HIS A 1 -21.12 6.72 -1.11
CA HIS A 1 -19.79 6.83 -0.48
C HIS A 1 -19.95 7.29 0.98
N VAL A 2 -18.94 7.15 1.84
CA VAL A 2 -18.96 7.62 3.25
C VAL A 2 -18.46 9.06 3.29
N PRO A 3 -19.11 10.04 3.92
CA PRO A 3 -18.60 11.43 3.95
C PRO A 3 -17.13 11.54 4.36
N LEU A 4 -16.37 12.45 3.74
CA LEU A 4 -14.91 12.59 3.97
C LEU A 4 -14.54 12.77 5.44
N GLU A 5 -15.27 13.63 6.16
CA GLU A 5 -15.08 13.84 7.60
C GLU A 5 -15.21 12.52 8.39
N ARG A 6 -16.23 11.71 8.07
CA ARG A 6 -16.44 10.42 8.70
C ARG A 6 -15.36 9.40 8.32
N TYR A 7 -14.88 9.44 7.09
CA TYR A 7 -13.76 8.61 6.64
C TYR A 7 -12.47 8.97 7.39
N GLU A 8 -12.18 10.26 7.52
CA GLU A 8 -11.03 10.78 8.26
C GLU A 8 -11.04 10.33 9.73
N ASP A 9 -12.17 10.50 10.41
CA ASP A 9 -12.34 10.06 11.80
C ASP A 9 -12.17 8.55 11.97
N ASN A 10 -12.71 7.77 11.03
CA ASN A 10 -12.55 6.31 11.05
C ASN A 10 -11.08 5.92 10.89
N LEU A 11 -10.35 6.52 9.94
CA LEU A 11 -8.93 6.27 9.77
C LEU A 11 -8.14 6.64 11.01
N ARG A 12 -8.38 7.83 11.57
CA ARG A 12 -7.72 8.31 12.79
C ARG A 12 -7.94 7.34 13.94
N PHE A 13 -9.16 6.84 14.11
CA PHE A 13 -9.47 5.83 15.11
C PHE A 13 -8.70 4.52 14.87
N LEU A 14 -8.76 3.96 13.67
CA LEU A 14 -8.12 2.68 13.34
C LEU A 14 -6.60 2.73 13.52
N VAL A 15 -5.95 3.78 13.01
CA VAL A 15 -4.50 3.98 13.15
C VAL A 15 -4.12 4.08 14.63
N ARG A 16 -4.82 4.90 15.42
CA ARG A 16 -4.54 5.03 16.86
C ARG A 16 -4.75 3.72 17.62
N GLN A 17 -5.77 2.92 17.26
CA GLN A 17 -5.98 1.60 17.86
C GLN A 17 -4.83 0.63 17.56
N ALA A 18 -4.33 0.59 16.32
CA ALA A 18 -3.19 -0.24 15.95
C ALA A 18 -1.91 0.20 16.68
N LEU A 19 -1.63 1.50 16.70
CA LEU A 19 -0.45 2.06 17.39
C LEU A 19 -0.49 1.82 18.91
N SER A 20 -1.67 1.86 19.54
CA SER A 20 -1.81 1.55 20.98
C SER A 20 -1.37 0.12 21.33
N ARG A 21 -1.39 -0.78 20.33
CA ARG A 21 -0.98 -2.18 20.42
C ARG A 21 0.44 -2.41 19.90
N LYS A 22 1.19 -1.33 19.63
CA LYS A 22 2.56 -1.36 19.07
C LYS A 22 2.64 -2.08 17.72
N ILE A 23 1.57 -2.00 16.92
CA ILE A 23 1.53 -2.52 15.55
C ILE A 23 2.04 -1.42 14.61
N PRO A 24 3.08 -1.66 13.81
CA PRO A 24 3.51 -0.74 12.75
C PRO A 24 2.40 -0.55 11.72
N VAL A 25 2.15 0.68 11.29
CA VAL A 25 1.04 1.02 10.39
C VAL A 25 1.57 1.73 9.16
N ILE A 26 1.14 1.30 7.97
CA ILE A 26 1.28 2.07 6.73
C ILE A 26 -0.13 2.36 6.25
N LEU A 27 -0.43 3.64 6.01
CA LEU A 27 -1.71 4.06 5.45
C LEU A 27 -1.59 4.09 3.93
N ILE A 28 -2.58 3.56 3.22
CA ILE A 28 -2.58 3.45 1.77
C ILE A 28 -3.77 4.23 1.22
N GLY A 29 -3.52 5.20 0.34
CA GLY A 29 -4.55 5.92 -0.38
C GLY A 29 -5.14 5.06 -1.51
N PRO A 30 -6.42 5.20 -1.86
CA PRO A 30 -7.00 4.52 -2.99
C PRO A 30 -6.30 4.91 -4.30
N ALA A 31 -6.19 3.96 -5.23
CA ALA A 31 -5.70 4.20 -6.58
C ALA A 31 -6.74 4.97 -7.44
N PRO A 32 -6.37 5.43 -8.66
CA PRO A 32 -7.34 6.02 -9.58
C PRO A 32 -8.43 5.01 -9.95
N PHE A 33 -9.61 5.52 -10.25
CA PHE A 33 -10.76 4.74 -10.72
C PHE A 33 -10.93 4.97 -12.23
N ASP A 34 -11.04 3.91 -13.03
CA ASP A 34 -11.27 4.07 -14.48
C ASP A 34 -12.78 4.20 -14.76
N GLU A 35 -13.22 5.45 -14.89
CA GLU A 35 -14.61 5.80 -15.13
C GLU A 35 -15.13 5.25 -16.48
N TYR A 36 -14.27 4.96 -17.44
CA TYR A 36 -14.67 4.36 -18.73
C TYR A 36 -14.96 2.86 -18.63
N SER A 37 -14.31 2.16 -17.71
CA SER A 37 -14.35 0.70 -17.62
C SER A 37 -15.23 0.17 -16.48
N ALA A 38 -15.39 0.93 -15.39
CA ALA A 38 -16.09 0.46 -14.20
C ALA A 38 -17.63 0.47 -14.30
N GLY A 39 -18.20 1.11 -15.32
CA GLY A 39 -19.65 1.10 -15.58
C GLY A 39 -20.51 1.72 -14.48
N SER A 40 -19.90 2.44 -13.52
CA SER A 40 -20.61 3.10 -12.42
C SER A 40 -20.53 4.62 -12.55
N ASN A 41 -21.66 5.27 -12.33
CA ASN A 41 -21.78 6.74 -12.28
C ASN A 41 -21.72 7.30 -10.85
N ASP A 42 -21.58 6.45 -9.82
CA ASP A 42 -21.61 6.84 -8.41
C ASP A 42 -20.23 7.09 -7.79
N ARG A 43 -19.18 6.89 -8.58
CA ARG A 43 -17.77 7.03 -8.20
C ARG A 43 -17.03 7.78 -9.29
N SER A 44 -16.13 8.66 -8.87
CA SER A 44 -15.20 9.32 -9.77
C SER A 44 -13.77 9.11 -9.31
N THR A 45 -12.83 9.23 -10.25
CA THR A 45 -11.40 9.20 -9.90
C THR A 45 -11.00 10.37 -9.00
N MET A 46 -11.73 11.50 -9.10
CA MET A 46 -11.51 12.67 -8.25
C MET A 46 -12.02 12.47 -6.82
N ASP A 47 -13.08 11.68 -6.62
CA ASP A 47 -13.46 11.27 -5.27
C ASP A 47 -12.31 10.46 -4.66
N ASN A 48 -11.78 9.46 -5.38
CA ASN A 48 -10.64 8.68 -4.91
C ASN A 48 -9.43 9.57 -4.60
N CYS A 49 -9.14 10.59 -5.40
CA CYS A 49 -8.11 11.59 -5.11
C CYS A 49 -8.39 12.28 -3.75
N ALA A 50 -9.60 12.79 -3.54
CA ALA A 50 -9.96 13.43 -2.27
C ALA A 50 -9.87 12.49 -1.06
N TYR A 51 -10.26 11.22 -1.20
CA TYR A 51 -10.07 10.22 -0.15
C TYR A 51 -8.57 9.93 0.08
N SER A 52 -7.76 9.85 -0.97
CA SER A 52 -6.30 9.67 -0.89
C SER A 52 -5.64 10.82 -0.13
N GLU A 53 -5.98 12.07 -0.45
CA GLU A 53 -5.50 13.26 0.23
C GLU A 53 -5.94 13.31 1.70
N THR A 54 -7.17 12.91 1.99
CA THR A 54 -7.66 12.80 3.37
C THR A 54 -6.86 11.76 4.15
N ALA A 55 -6.59 10.61 3.54
CA ALA A 55 -5.76 9.56 4.13
C ALA A 55 -4.30 10.02 4.34
N ARG A 56 -3.74 10.79 3.40
CA ARG A 56 -2.43 11.43 3.51
C ARG A 56 -2.39 12.38 4.70
N HIS A 57 -3.40 13.25 4.84
CA HIS A 57 -3.51 14.17 5.97
C HIS A 57 -3.53 13.45 7.32
N VAL A 58 -4.32 12.36 7.45
CA VAL A 58 -4.34 11.54 8.68
C VAL A 58 -2.97 10.91 8.95
N ALA A 59 -2.30 10.41 7.92
CA ALA A 59 -0.98 9.80 8.06
C ALA A 59 0.06 10.82 8.54
N GLU A 60 0.05 12.03 7.99
CA GLU A 60 0.92 13.14 8.40
C GLU A 60 0.60 13.62 9.82
N GLU A 61 -0.68 13.80 10.17
CA GLU A 61 -1.12 14.20 11.52
C GLU A 61 -0.60 13.22 12.59
N ILE A 62 -0.73 11.92 12.33
CA ILE A 62 -0.38 10.88 13.31
C ILE A 62 1.11 10.52 13.25
N GLY A 63 1.79 10.82 12.14
CA GLY A 63 3.20 10.50 11.92
C GLY A 63 3.43 9.04 11.49
N VAL A 64 2.52 8.47 10.69
CA VAL A 64 2.69 7.15 10.06
C VAL A 64 3.01 7.28 8.57
N PRO A 65 3.73 6.33 7.96
CA PRO A 65 3.97 6.34 6.52
C PRO A 65 2.69 6.26 5.69
N PHE A 66 2.71 6.95 4.55
CA PHE A 66 1.63 6.96 3.57
C PHE A 66 2.13 6.45 2.21
N ILE A 67 1.30 5.67 1.53
CA ILE A 67 1.50 5.25 0.14
C ILE A 67 0.39 5.84 -0.72
N ASP A 68 0.76 6.71 -1.65
CA ASP A 68 -0.14 7.35 -2.59
C ASP A 68 -0.28 6.55 -3.88
N LEU A 69 -1.28 5.69 -3.93
CA LEU A 69 -1.55 4.91 -5.14
C LEU A 69 -2.21 5.75 -6.24
N TRP A 70 -2.89 6.84 -5.89
CA TRP A 70 -3.56 7.70 -6.87
C TRP A 70 -2.52 8.34 -7.79
N HIS A 71 -1.60 9.10 -7.21
CA HIS A 71 -0.50 9.71 -7.98
C HIS A 71 0.46 8.64 -8.51
N GLY A 72 0.83 7.64 -7.69
CA GLY A 72 1.78 6.62 -8.08
C GLY A 72 1.39 5.81 -9.32
N PHE A 73 0.10 5.54 -9.53
CA PHE A 73 -0.37 4.85 -10.74
C PHE A 73 -0.39 5.77 -11.95
N LEU A 74 -0.83 7.01 -11.80
CA LEU A 74 -0.81 7.99 -12.90
C LEU A 74 0.63 8.30 -13.35
N GLU A 75 1.54 8.54 -12.42
CA GLU A 75 2.96 8.78 -12.71
C GLU A 75 3.61 7.58 -13.41
N SER A 76 3.22 6.35 -13.08
CA SER A 76 3.71 5.13 -13.76
C SER A 76 3.31 5.09 -15.25
N LYS A 77 2.30 5.87 -15.63
CA LYS A 77 1.84 6.09 -17.01
C LYS A 77 2.42 7.38 -17.61
N GLY A 78 3.37 8.01 -16.92
CA GLY A 78 4.00 9.25 -17.38
C GLY A 78 3.12 10.49 -17.26
N TRP A 79 1.99 10.40 -16.54
CA TRP A 79 1.18 11.57 -16.20
C TRP A 79 1.97 12.53 -15.29
N LYS A 80 1.69 13.82 -15.44
CA LYS A 80 2.23 14.92 -14.62
C LYS A 80 1.11 15.84 -14.18
N GLU A 81 1.28 16.46 -13.02
CA GLU A 81 0.34 17.44 -12.48
C GLU A 81 -0.05 18.51 -13.53
N GLY A 82 -1.34 18.82 -13.58
CA GLY A 82 -1.93 19.72 -14.58
C GLY A 82 -2.23 19.10 -15.96
N GLN A 83 -1.90 17.82 -16.20
CA GLN A 83 -2.35 17.10 -17.40
C GLN A 83 -3.76 16.51 -17.23
N PRO A 84 -4.49 16.26 -18.33
CA PRO A 84 -5.74 15.50 -18.31
C PRO A 84 -5.59 14.18 -17.54
N ILE A 85 -6.54 13.89 -16.66
CA ILE A 85 -6.47 12.74 -15.75
C ILE A 85 -6.80 11.45 -16.52
N ILE A 86 -5.89 10.48 -16.48
CA ILE A 86 -6.07 9.18 -17.12
C ILE A 86 -7.21 8.42 -16.44
N GLY A 87 -8.17 7.93 -17.23
CA GLY A 87 -9.35 7.20 -16.72
C GLY A 87 -10.49 8.11 -16.26
N LYS A 88 -10.35 9.44 -16.36
CA LYS A 88 -11.43 10.39 -16.09
C LYS A 88 -12.28 10.62 -17.34
N THR A 89 -13.60 10.53 -17.21
CA THR A 89 -14.53 10.87 -18.31
C THR A 89 -14.53 12.36 -18.62
N GLY A 90 -14.60 12.71 -19.90
CA GLY A 90 -14.62 14.10 -20.38
C GLY A 90 -13.24 14.75 -20.54
N GLU A 91 -12.17 14.08 -20.10
CA GLU A 91 -10.78 14.49 -20.31
C GLU A 91 -10.21 13.87 -21.59
N ALA A 92 -9.50 14.65 -22.40
CA ALA A 92 -8.88 14.17 -23.63
C ALA A 92 -7.50 13.57 -23.35
N THR A 93 -7.43 12.25 -23.30
CA THR A 93 -6.19 11.47 -23.10
C THR A 93 -6.19 10.25 -24.04
N ASP A 94 -5.03 9.96 -24.64
CA ASP A 94 -4.79 8.73 -25.40
C ASP A 94 -4.44 7.54 -24.50
N GLN A 95 -4.13 7.81 -23.23
CA GLN A 95 -3.80 6.82 -22.23
C GLN A 95 -5.03 6.22 -21.55
N ASN A 96 -4.88 5.00 -21.04
CA ASN A 96 -5.89 4.29 -20.24
C ASN A 96 -5.24 3.50 -19.10
N LEU A 97 -6.07 3.01 -18.18
CA LEU A 97 -5.64 2.24 -17.01
C LEU A 97 -5.86 0.73 -17.17
N ARG A 98 -6.21 0.20 -18.34
CA ARG A 98 -6.62 -1.21 -18.52
C ARG A 98 -5.51 -2.23 -18.24
N ASP A 99 -4.24 -1.82 -18.32
CA ASP A 99 -3.11 -2.67 -17.94
C ASP A 99 -2.87 -2.67 -16.43
N LEU A 100 -3.42 -1.70 -15.70
CA LEU A 100 -3.34 -1.58 -14.24
C LEU A 100 -4.63 -2.05 -13.56
N LEU A 101 -5.79 -1.84 -14.17
CA LEU A 101 -7.11 -2.12 -13.60
C LEU A 101 -7.89 -3.07 -14.52
N THR A 102 -8.31 -4.22 -14.00
CA THR A 102 -8.97 -5.27 -14.80
C THR A 102 -10.40 -4.93 -15.19
N ASP A 103 -11.11 -4.25 -14.31
CA ASP A 103 -12.51 -3.84 -14.45
C ASP A 103 -12.72 -2.35 -14.13
N GLY A 104 -11.63 -1.58 -14.14
CA GLY A 104 -11.60 -0.18 -13.73
C GLY A 104 -11.53 0.06 -12.21
N VAL A 105 -11.47 -1.01 -11.41
CA VAL A 105 -11.31 -0.93 -9.94
C VAL A 105 -10.22 -1.87 -9.43
N HIS A 106 -10.29 -3.15 -9.78
CA HIS A 106 -9.41 -4.18 -9.25
C HIS A 106 -8.07 -4.20 -9.97
N PHE A 107 -7.00 -4.40 -9.20
CA PHE A 107 -5.64 -4.36 -9.72
C PHE A 107 -5.33 -5.60 -10.57
N SER A 108 -4.68 -5.36 -11.70
CA SER A 108 -4.00 -6.38 -12.47
C SER A 108 -2.72 -6.83 -11.75
N GLY A 109 -2.07 -7.88 -12.25
CA GLY A 109 -0.73 -8.27 -11.78
C GLY A 109 0.31 -7.15 -11.90
N LYS A 110 0.19 -6.28 -12.92
CA LYS A 110 1.09 -5.13 -13.12
C LYS A 110 0.88 -4.06 -12.04
N ALA A 111 -0.38 -3.75 -11.71
CA ALA A 111 -0.70 -2.81 -10.64
C ALA A 111 -0.29 -3.34 -9.26
N TYR A 112 -0.53 -4.63 -8.98
CA TYR A 112 -0.05 -5.26 -7.75
C TYR A 112 1.49 -5.23 -7.65
N ARG A 113 2.20 -5.35 -8.77
CA ARG A 113 3.67 -5.21 -8.78
C ARG A 113 4.10 -3.79 -8.38
N LEU A 114 3.48 -2.75 -8.94
CA LEU A 114 3.78 -1.36 -8.58
C LEU A 114 3.51 -1.09 -7.09
N TRP A 115 2.34 -1.50 -6.59
CA TRP A 115 2.00 -1.38 -5.17
C TRP A 115 3.00 -2.12 -4.28
N TYR A 116 3.40 -3.34 -4.65
CA TYR A 116 4.40 -4.11 -3.92
C TYR A 116 5.74 -3.39 -3.85
N ASP A 117 6.20 -2.80 -4.95
CA ASP A 117 7.46 -2.06 -4.99
C ASP A 117 7.39 -0.79 -4.10
N PHE A 118 6.25 -0.08 -4.08
CA PHE A 118 6.03 1.04 -3.14
C PHE A 118 6.01 0.59 -1.67
N LEU A 119 5.37 -0.54 -1.39
CA LEU A 119 5.32 -1.12 -0.05
C LEU A 119 6.73 -1.49 0.45
N LEU A 120 7.50 -2.22 -0.36
CA LEU A 120 8.87 -2.60 0.01
C LEU A 120 9.77 -1.41 0.25
N ARG A 121 9.67 -0.37 -0.60
CA ARG A 121 10.42 0.88 -0.40
C ARG A 121 10.03 1.55 0.92
N THR A 122 8.73 1.65 1.19
CA THR A 122 8.22 2.24 2.44
C THR A 122 8.70 1.48 3.66
N ILE A 123 8.64 0.14 3.65
CA ILE A 123 9.17 -0.69 4.74
C ILE A 123 10.67 -0.45 4.91
N ARG A 124 11.46 -0.47 3.83
CA ARG A 124 12.90 -0.23 3.91
C ARG A 124 13.25 1.14 4.51
N ASP A 125 12.52 2.18 4.14
CA ASP A 125 12.80 3.55 4.53
C ASP A 125 12.25 3.90 5.93
N LYS A 126 11.12 3.30 6.33
CA LYS A 126 10.37 3.70 7.53
C LYS A 126 10.32 2.64 8.63
N TYR A 127 10.51 1.37 8.28
CA TYR A 127 10.53 0.23 9.19
C TYR A 127 11.69 -0.72 8.85
N PRO A 128 12.95 -0.24 8.85
CA PRO A 128 14.09 -1.03 8.38
C PRO A 128 14.29 -2.33 9.16
N GLU A 129 13.83 -2.42 10.41
CA GLU A 129 13.81 -3.63 11.22
C GLU A 129 12.86 -4.72 10.68
N LEU A 130 11.83 -4.33 9.93
CA LEU A 130 10.85 -5.22 9.31
C LEU A 130 11.19 -5.56 7.85
N ARG A 131 12.32 -5.09 7.32
CA ARG A 131 12.78 -5.52 6.00
C ARG A 131 13.01 -7.02 6.02
N MET A 132 12.64 -7.70 4.93
CA MET A 132 12.73 -9.17 4.83
C MET A 132 14.12 -9.70 5.17
N GLU A 133 15.18 -8.96 4.83
CA GLU A 133 16.57 -9.33 5.08
C GLU A 133 16.98 -9.20 6.56
N ASN A 134 16.18 -8.52 7.40
CA ASN A 134 16.40 -8.40 8.84
C ASN A 134 15.51 -9.34 9.67
N LEU A 135 14.47 -9.92 9.06
CA LEU A 135 13.58 -10.83 9.77
C LEU A 135 14.32 -12.14 10.04
N PRO A 136 14.30 -12.64 11.28
CA PRO A 136 14.85 -13.95 11.55
C PRO A 136 13.98 -15.03 10.88
N THR A 137 14.63 -16.09 10.40
CA THR A 137 13.89 -17.29 10.01
C THR A 137 13.37 -17.98 11.27
N VAL A 138 12.14 -18.48 11.22
CA VAL A 138 11.52 -19.20 12.35
C VAL A 138 12.26 -20.52 12.63
N LEU A 139 12.78 -21.14 11.57
CA LEU A 139 13.57 -22.36 11.61
C LEU A 139 14.96 -22.09 11.01
N PRO A 140 15.98 -22.87 11.39
CA PRO A 140 17.30 -22.80 10.78
C PRO A 140 17.25 -23.11 9.28
N HIS A 141 18.28 -22.70 8.55
CA HIS A 141 18.45 -23.13 7.17
C HIS A 141 18.68 -24.66 7.14
N ILE A 142 18.22 -25.35 6.09
CA ILE A 142 18.34 -26.82 6.00
C ILE A 142 19.79 -27.33 6.11
N PHE A 143 20.76 -26.51 5.70
CA PHE A 143 22.19 -26.83 5.80
C PHE A 143 22.76 -26.67 7.22
N ASP A 144 22.02 -26.01 8.12
CA ASP A 144 22.40 -25.83 9.52
C ASP A 144 21.77 -26.90 10.44
N ILE A 145 20.98 -27.83 9.86
CA ILE A 145 20.31 -28.91 10.60
C ILE A 145 21.27 -30.09 10.77
N ASP A 146 21.48 -30.50 12.02
CA ASP A 146 22.18 -31.73 12.35
C ASP A 146 21.20 -32.91 12.29
N ASN A 147 21.29 -33.71 11.23
CA ASN A 147 20.44 -34.90 11.07
C ASN A 147 20.65 -35.96 12.16
N SER A 148 21.77 -35.91 12.87
CA SER A 148 22.03 -36.80 14.00
C SER A 148 21.49 -36.25 15.33
N ASN A 149 21.13 -34.96 15.38
CA ASN A 149 20.53 -34.29 16.53
C ASN A 149 19.44 -33.30 16.11
N LEU A 150 18.33 -33.82 15.58
CA LEU A 150 17.21 -33.01 15.11
C LEU A 150 16.56 -32.16 16.20
N PRO A 151 16.30 -32.64 17.44
CA PRO A 151 15.62 -31.83 18.45
C PRO A 151 16.36 -30.54 18.79
N ASP A 152 17.68 -30.61 18.99
CA ASP A 152 18.48 -29.43 19.36
C ASP A 152 18.80 -28.55 18.15
N SER A 153 18.91 -29.13 16.95
CA SER A 153 19.24 -28.36 15.75
C SER A 153 18.03 -27.66 15.13
N LEU A 154 16.81 -28.21 15.22
CA LEU A 154 15.57 -27.62 14.66
C LEU A 154 15.03 -26.46 15.49
N TRP A 155 15.01 -26.60 16.82
CA TRP A 155 14.33 -25.68 17.73
C TRP A 155 15.30 -24.70 18.38
N GLN A 156 16.00 -23.93 17.55
CA GLN A 156 16.84 -22.85 18.05
C GLN A 156 15.95 -21.66 18.45
N GLU A 157 16.17 -21.09 19.63
CA GLU A 157 15.51 -19.84 20.00
C GLU A 157 15.80 -18.79 18.94
N VAL A 158 14.74 -18.20 18.37
CA VAL A 158 14.86 -17.08 17.47
C VAL A 158 15.50 -15.92 18.25
N LYS A 159 16.80 -15.72 18.06
CA LYS A 159 17.51 -14.57 18.64
C LYS A 159 17.00 -13.30 17.97
N VAL A 160 15.98 -12.69 18.57
CA VAL A 160 15.52 -11.36 18.20
C VAL A 160 16.70 -10.42 18.41
N LYS A 161 17.25 -9.86 17.33
CA LYS A 161 18.25 -8.79 17.46
C LYS A 161 17.60 -7.66 18.26
N GLY A 162 18.20 -7.35 19.41
CA GLY A 162 17.65 -6.41 20.40
C GLY A 162 17.27 -5.07 19.79
N ARG A 163 16.17 -4.51 20.30
CA ARG A 163 15.66 -3.17 19.98
C ARG A 163 16.61 -2.08 20.44
#